data_AF-A0ABD4KYG6-F1
#
_entry.id   AF-A0ABD4KYG6-F1
#
_cell.length_a   1.000
_cell.length_b   1.000
_cell.length_c   1.000
_cell.angle_alpha   90.00
_cell.angle_beta   90.00
_cell.angle_gamma   90.00
#
_symmetry.space_group_name_H-M   'P 1'
#
loop_
_entity.id
_entity.type
_entity.pdbx_description
1 polymer ?
#
loop_
_entity_poly.entity_id
_entity_poly.type
_entity_poly.pdbx_seq_one_letter_code
_entity_poly.pdbx_strand_id
1 'polypeptide(L)'
;MSEQNIDSADRQTLEAMANDLGVQFKANIGDDSLRARIKQQLGQPADNEGGAAAGSAGPTPDNAASTDQAAPGESKRTKRFKIIVATHDQDKQPVQVGVNGRNYVIERGKEVAVPESVVEVLRNAVQAQYDPKTMEETKVMAYPFQVLGEA
;
A
#
# COMPACT_ATOMS: atom_id res chain seq x y z
N MET A 1 -11.13 16.84 40.16
CA MET A 1 -9.84 16.16 40.35
C MET A 1 -9.82 14.95 39.43
N SER A 2 -9.08 15.00 38.32
CA SER A 2 -8.52 13.85 37.56
C SER A 2 -7.84 14.34 36.27
N GLU A 3 -6.91 15.31 36.37
CA GLU A 3 -6.22 15.91 35.21
C GLU A 3 -4.72 15.59 35.12
N GLN A 4 -4.19 14.63 35.90
CA GLN A 4 -2.74 14.53 36.07
C GLN A 4 -2.13 13.11 36.03
N ASN A 5 -2.67 12.14 35.30
CA ASN A 5 -2.02 10.82 35.25
C ASN A 5 -1.86 10.19 33.86
N ILE A 6 -2.03 10.93 32.77
CA ILE A 6 -1.73 10.38 31.43
C ILE A 6 -0.22 10.45 31.15
N ASP A 7 0.47 11.46 31.67
CA ASP A 7 1.91 11.71 31.45
C ASP A 7 2.85 10.78 32.22
N SER A 8 2.36 10.11 33.25
CA SER A 8 3.13 9.17 34.08
C SER A 8 2.52 7.77 34.11
N ALA A 9 1.44 7.52 33.35
CA ALA A 9 0.82 6.20 33.31
C ALA A 9 1.72 5.14 32.66
N ASP A 10 1.73 3.96 33.25
CA ASP A 10 2.34 2.77 32.67
C ASP A 10 1.63 2.37 31.37
N ARG A 11 2.37 1.68 30.50
CA ARG A 11 1.87 1.22 29.19
C ARG A 11 0.54 0.48 29.26
N GLN A 12 0.37 -0.41 30.24
CA GLN A 12 -0.86 -1.18 30.42
C GLN A 12 -2.08 -0.28 30.70
N THR A 13 -1.90 0.80 31.46
CA THR A 13 -2.96 1.77 31.75
C THR A 13 -3.31 2.62 30.53
N LEU A 14 -2.30 2.95 29.72
CA LEU A 14 -2.50 3.67 28.45
C LEU A 14 -3.24 2.81 27.42
N GLU A 15 -2.92 1.53 27.32
CA GLU A 15 -3.62 0.59 26.44
C GLU A 15 -5.07 0.38 26.89
N ALA A 16 -5.32 0.23 28.19
CA ALA A 16 -6.68 0.13 28.72
C ALA A 16 -7.49 1.40 28.46
N MET A 17 -6.90 2.57 28.68
CA MET A 17 -7.54 3.87 28.42
C MET A 17 -7.80 4.09 26.92
N ALA A 18 -6.86 3.71 26.05
CA ALA A 18 -7.05 3.77 24.60
C ALA A 18 -8.18 2.85 24.13
N ASN A 19 -8.29 1.64 24.69
CA ASN A 19 -9.38 0.72 24.36
C ASN A 19 -10.75 1.23 24.84
N ASP A 20 -10.83 1.81 26.05
CA ASP A 20 -12.06 2.42 26.58
C ASP A 20 -12.51 3.62 25.74
N LEU A 21 -11.55 4.41 25.23
CA LEU A 21 -11.78 5.54 24.33
C LEU A 21 -11.98 5.16 22.85
N GLY A 22 -11.89 3.87 22.51
CA GLY A 22 -12.03 3.38 21.13
C GLY A 22 -10.90 3.79 20.18
N VAL A 23 -9.71 4.13 20.72
CA VAL A 23 -8.54 4.53 19.94
C VAL A 23 -7.83 3.29 19.41
N GLN A 24 -7.81 3.11 18.08
CA GLN A 24 -7.04 2.04 17.45
C GLN A 24 -5.55 2.35 17.47
N PHE A 25 -4.74 1.44 18.04
CA PHE A 25 -3.28 1.54 18.09
C PHE A 25 -2.61 0.24 17.59
N LYS A 26 -1.37 0.36 17.10
CA LYS A 26 -0.54 -0.78 16.67
C LYS A 26 0.21 -1.38 17.87
N ALA A 27 0.40 -2.70 17.91
CA ALA A 27 1.08 -3.38 19.03
C ALA A 27 2.52 -2.90 19.30
N ASN A 28 3.19 -2.34 18.29
CA ASN A 28 4.54 -1.79 18.39
C ASN A 28 4.59 -0.26 18.54
N ILE A 29 3.47 0.38 18.90
CA ILE A 29 3.46 1.83 19.15
C ILE A 29 4.30 2.15 20.41
N GLY A 30 5.06 3.23 20.34
CA GLY A 30 5.78 3.76 21.50
C GLY A 30 4.84 4.47 22.47
N ASP A 31 5.17 4.43 23.76
CA ASP A 31 4.32 4.93 24.82
C ASP A 31 3.98 6.43 24.66
N ASP A 32 4.93 7.26 24.20
CA ASP A 32 4.71 8.67 23.88
C ASP A 32 3.66 8.90 22.78
N SER A 33 3.68 8.05 21.75
CA SER A 33 2.72 8.14 20.63
C SER A 33 1.32 7.69 21.07
N LEU A 34 1.25 6.68 21.95
CA LEU A 34 -0.01 6.22 22.52
C LEU A 34 -0.64 7.30 23.42
N ARG A 35 0.18 7.95 24.27
CA ARG A 35 -0.24 9.10 25.10
C ARG A 35 -0.76 10.25 24.26
N ALA A 36 -0.05 10.64 23.21
CA ALA A 36 -0.47 11.71 22.31
C ALA A 36 -1.83 11.41 21.66
N ARG A 37 -2.06 10.16 21.26
CA ARG A 37 -3.31 9.72 20.64
C ARG A 37 -4.50 9.75 21.60
N ILE A 38 -4.28 9.30 22.84
CA ILE A 38 -5.27 9.36 23.92
C ILE A 38 -5.62 10.81 24.24
N LYS A 39 -4.61 11.69 24.38
CA LYS A 39 -4.82 13.13 24.61
C LYS A 39 -5.58 13.81 23.47
N GLN A 40 -5.26 13.46 22.22
CA GLN A 40 -5.96 13.96 21.03
C GLN A 40 -7.44 13.57 21.04
N GLN A 41 -7.77 12.35 21.48
CA GLN A 41 -9.15 11.86 21.56
C GLN A 41 -9.93 12.50 22.71
N LEU A 42 -9.26 12.81 23.82
CA LEU A 42 -9.88 13.47 24.98
C LEU A 42 -10.14 14.98 24.78
N GLY A 43 -9.75 15.54 23.63
CA GLY A 43 -10.09 16.91 23.26
C GLY A 43 -9.42 17.98 24.12
N GLN A 44 -8.31 17.67 24.80
CA GLN A 44 -7.48 18.65 25.48
C GLN A 44 -6.47 19.17 24.46
N PRO A 45 -6.67 20.38 23.89
CA PRO A 45 -5.70 20.93 22.95
C PRO A 45 -4.44 21.26 23.75
N ALA A 46 -3.38 20.48 23.54
CA ALA A 46 -2.05 21.01 23.75
C ALA A 46 -1.91 22.19 22.78
N ASP A 47 -1.62 23.35 23.35
CA ASP A 47 -1.56 24.62 22.65
C ASP A 47 -0.68 24.50 21.40
N ASN A 48 -1.25 24.89 20.27
CA ASN A 48 -0.62 24.80 18.96
C ASN A 48 0.44 25.91 18.82
N GLU A 49 1.69 25.55 18.62
CA GLU A 49 2.61 26.30 17.73
C GLU A 49 3.51 25.30 16.98
N GLY A 50 3.35 25.20 15.65
CA GLY A 50 4.30 24.47 14.81
C GLY A 50 3.82 23.72 13.56
N GLY A 51 2.65 24.05 12.98
CA GLY A 51 2.34 23.96 11.54
C GLY A 51 2.56 22.66 10.75
N ALA A 52 1.47 21.99 10.36
CA ALA A 52 0.99 21.94 8.97
C ALA A 52 -0.21 20.99 8.80
N ALA A 53 -1.37 21.61 8.54
CA ALA A 53 -2.45 21.19 7.64
C ALA A 53 -3.06 19.77 7.77
N ALA A 54 -4.18 19.74 8.51
CA ALA A 54 -5.52 19.34 8.05
C ALA A 54 -5.69 18.08 7.18
N GLY A 55 -6.41 17.10 7.73
CA GLY A 55 -7.05 16.04 6.97
C GLY A 55 -7.83 15.08 7.86
N SER A 56 -9.09 15.42 8.12
CA SER A 56 -10.10 14.65 8.86
C SER A 56 -10.31 13.21 8.35
N ALA A 57 -10.72 12.33 9.29
CA ALA A 57 -11.61 11.16 9.15
C ALA A 57 -11.00 9.82 9.59
N GLY A 58 -11.43 9.34 10.77
CA GLY A 58 -11.89 7.94 10.85
C GLY A 58 -13.37 7.91 10.41
N PRO A 59 -13.85 6.80 9.82
CA PRO A 59 -13.80 5.50 10.48
C PRO A 59 -13.29 4.36 9.58
N THR A 60 -12.69 3.35 10.20
CA THR A 60 -12.43 2.02 9.60
C THR A 60 -13.76 1.26 9.43
N PRO A 61 -13.91 0.45 8.36
CA PRO A 61 -13.71 -0.98 8.58
C PRO A 61 -13.09 -1.74 7.39
N ASP A 62 -12.43 -2.86 7.72
CA ASP A 62 -12.05 -3.97 6.85
C ASP A 62 -13.11 -4.29 5.77
N ASN A 63 -12.79 -4.09 4.49
CA ASN A 63 -13.05 -5.08 3.44
C ASN A 63 -12.31 -4.72 2.15
N ALA A 64 -11.90 -5.75 1.42
CA ALA A 64 -11.29 -5.76 0.10
C ALA A 64 -11.46 -4.47 -0.74
N ALA A 65 -10.38 -3.70 -0.88
CA ALA A 65 -10.28 -2.70 -1.95
C ALA A 65 -8.81 -2.53 -2.34
N SER A 66 -8.54 -2.92 -3.58
CA SER A 66 -7.39 -2.60 -4.42
C SER A 66 -6.59 -1.39 -3.92
N THR A 67 -5.34 -1.63 -3.56
CA THR A 67 -4.33 -0.56 -3.44
C THR A 67 -4.01 -0.05 -4.85
N ASP A 68 -4.94 0.73 -5.44
CA ASP A 68 -4.59 1.70 -6.47
C ASP A 68 -3.95 2.87 -5.72
N GLN A 69 -2.66 2.69 -5.39
CA GLN A 69 -1.85 3.76 -4.83
C GLN A 69 -1.57 4.73 -5.97
N ALA A 70 -2.54 5.58 -6.26
CA ALA A 70 -2.38 6.74 -7.12
C ALA A 70 -1.34 7.66 -6.48
N ALA A 71 -0.11 7.57 -6.96
CA ALA A 71 0.95 8.53 -6.63
C ALA A 71 0.46 9.95 -6.97
N PRO A 72 0.68 10.94 -6.08
CA PRO A 72 0.25 12.31 -6.32
C PRO A 72 1.14 12.95 -7.39
N GLY A 73 0.69 12.91 -8.65
CA GLY A 73 1.40 13.57 -9.76
C GLY A 73 0.98 13.21 -11.18
N GLU A 74 -0.22 12.65 -11.41
CA GLU A 74 -0.67 12.31 -12.77
C GLU A 74 -1.68 13.32 -13.31
N SER A 75 -1.21 14.55 -13.50
CA SER A 75 -1.88 15.52 -14.36
C SER A 75 -1.56 15.21 -15.83
N LYS A 76 -2.12 14.11 -16.35
CA LYS A 76 -2.44 13.91 -17.78
C LYS A 76 -3.06 12.53 -17.97
N ARG A 77 -4.23 12.52 -18.61
CA ARG A 77 -5.07 11.36 -18.95
C ARG A 77 -4.28 10.26 -19.67
N THR A 78 -3.62 9.37 -18.94
CA THR A 78 -3.01 8.17 -19.51
C THR A 78 -4.06 7.07 -19.42
N LYS A 79 -4.36 6.40 -20.53
CA LYS A 79 -5.31 5.28 -20.54
C LYS A 79 -4.84 4.22 -19.56
N ARG A 80 -5.72 3.83 -18.65
CA ARG A 80 -5.46 2.76 -17.69
C ARG A 80 -6.11 1.48 -18.19
N PHE A 81 -5.42 0.38 -18.02
CA PHE A 81 -5.88 -0.95 -18.39
C PHE A 81 -5.91 -1.83 -17.15
N LYS A 82 -6.98 -2.60 -17.00
CA LYS A 82 -7.06 -3.65 -16.00
C LYS A 82 -6.32 -4.88 -16.54
N ILE A 83 -5.28 -5.30 -15.84
CA ILE A 83 -4.53 -6.50 -16.19
C ILE A 83 -4.57 -7.52 -15.05
N ILE A 84 -4.48 -8.80 -15.42
CA ILE A 84 -4.18 -9.90 -14.51
C ILE A 84 -2.87 -10.53 -14.97
N VAL A 85 -1.87 -10.58 -14.09
CA VAL A 85 -0.64 -11.33 -14.34
C VAL A 85 -0.83 -12.76 -13.84
N ALA A 86 -0.47 -13.75 -14.65
CA ALA A 86 -0.63 -15.15 -14.27
C ALA A 86 0.23 -15.51 -13.06
N THR A 87 -0.35 -16.28 -12.14
CA THR A 87 0.36 -16.92 -11.03
C THR A 87 1.04 -18.17 -11.53
N HIS A 88 2.36 -18.28 -11.36
CA HIS A 88 3.07 -19.55 -11.54
C HIS A 88 3.33 -20.15 -10.16
N ASP A 89 3.17 -21.47 -10.01
CA ASP A 89 3.32 -22.16 -8.71
C ASP A 89 4.68 -21.90 -8.04
N GLN A 90 5.72 -21.77 -8.86
CA GLN A 90 7.11 -21.50 -8.49
C GLN A 90 7.40 -20.02 -8.20
N ASP A 91 6.56 -19.08 -8.66
CA ASP A 91 6.83 -17.64 -8.55
C ASP A 91 5.61 -16.87 -8.04
N LYS A 92 5.58 -16.71 -6.72
CA LYS A 92 4.55 -16.00 -5.96
C LYS A 92 4.91 -14.53 -5.71
N GLN A 93 6.10 -14.09 -6.13
CA GLN A 93 6.55 -12.73 -5.87
C GLN A 93 5.78 -11.73 -6.73
N PRO A 94 5.46 -10.54 -6.21
CA PRO A 94 4.83 -9.49 -6.99
C PRO A 94 5.77 -8.99 -8.09
N VAL A 95 5.19 -8.57 -9.21
CA VAL A 95 5.97 -8.06 -10.35
C VAL A 95 6.21 -6.57 -10.17
N GLN A 96 7.48 -6.18 -10.04
CA GLN A 96 7.86 -4.77 -9.97
C GLN A 96 8.28 -4.26 -11.34
N VAL A 97 7.68 -3.15 -11.79
CA VAL A 97 7.98 -2.52 -13.08
C VAL A 97 8.29 -1.04 -12.89
N GLY A 98 9.39 -0.58 -13.50
CA GLY A 98 9.80 0.82 -13.50
C GLY A 98 9.53 1.47 -14.85
N VAL A 99 8.78 2.58 -14.86
CA VAL A 99 8.50 3.38 -16.06
C VAL A 99 8.82 4.84 -15.76
N ASN A 100 9.77 5.43 -16.49
CA ASN A 100 10.15 6.85 -16.35
C ASN A 100 10.38 7.29 -14.89
N GLY A 101 11.07 6.47 -14.09
CA GLY A 101 11.38 6.75 -12.69
C GLY A 101 10.22 6.51 -11.71
N ARG A 102 9.09 5.96 -12.17
CA ARG A 102 7.97 5.52 -11.33
C ARG A 102 7.98 4.01 -11.23
N ASN A 103 7.91 3.47 -10.01
CA ASN A 103 7.85 2.04 -9.77
C ASN A 103 6.42 1.63 -9.47
N TYR A 104 5.93 0.60 -10.16
CA TYR A 104 4.64 -0.01 -9.93
C TYR A 104 4.86 -1.44 -9.43
N VAL A 105 4.10 -1.83 -8.42
CA VAL A 105 4.11 -3.19 -7.87
C VAL A 105 2.78 -3.83 -8.24
N ILE A 106 2.84 -4.89 -9.04
CA ILE A 106 1.67 -5.60 -9.58
C ILE A 106 1.57 -6.95 -8.87
N GLU A 107 0.47 -7.15 -8.15
CA GLU A 107 0.19 -8.42 -7.50
C GLU A 107 -0.29 -9.46 -8.52
N ARG A 108 0.35 -10.64 -8.54
CA ARG A 108 -0.03 -11.74 -9.45
C ARG A 108 -1.42 -12.28 -9.06
N GLY A 109 -2.20 -12.66 -10.06
CA GLY A 109 -3.53 -13.24 -9.89
C GLY A 109 -4.62 -12.26 -9.46
N LYS A 110 -4.30 -10.97 -9.30
CA LYS A 110 -5.28 -9.92 -8.99
C LYS A 110 -5.46 -8.98 -10.16
N GLU A 111 -6.64 -8.37 -10.24
CA GLU A 111 -6.93 -7.32 -11.18
C GLU A 111 -6.27 -6.02 -10.71
N VAL A 112 -5.29 -5.55 -11.47
CA VAL A 112 -4.57 -4.30 -11.18
C VAL A 112 -4.75 -3.33 -12.34
N ALA A 113 -5.19 -2.11 -12.05
CA ALA A 113 -5.28 -1.04 -13.03
C ALA A 113 -3.91 -0.38 -13.21
N VAL A 114 -3.33 -0.49 -14.40
CA VAL A 114 -2.00 0.04 -14.73
C VAL A 114 -2.08 0.95 -15.96
N PRO A 115 -1.20 1.96 -16.10
CA PRO A 115 -1.16 2.77 -17.31
C PRO A 115 -0.70 1.97 -18.52
N GLU A 116 -1.06 2.42 -19.73
CA GLU A 116 -0.65 1.82 -21.01
C GLU A 116 0.86 1.54 -21.10
N SER A 117 1.68 2.48 -20.61
CA SER A 117 3.14 2.33 -20.62
C SER A 117 3.63 1.12 -19.84
N VAL A 118 2.94 0.74 -18.77
CA VAL A 118 3.27 -0.48 -18.01
C VAL A 118 2.90 -1.73 -18.80
N VAL A 119 1.78 -1.70 -19.52
CA VAL A 119 1.36 -2.81 -20.39
C VAL A 119 2.39 -3.04 -21.50
N GLU A 120 2.88 -1.97 -22.12
CA GLU A 120 3.94 -2.07 -23.13
C GLU A 120 5.23 -2.68 -22.59
N VAL A 121 5.65 -2.29 -21.39
CA VAL A 121 6.81 -2.89 -20.73
C VAL A 121 6.61 -4.39 -20.51
N LEU A 122 5.42 -4.80 -20.04
CA LEU A 122 5.12 -6.22 -19.85
C LEU A 122 5.08 -7.00 -21.17
N ARG A 123 4.63 -6.41 -22.28
CA ARG A 123 4.69 -7.04 -23.62
C ARG A 123 6.12 -7.26 -24.09
N ASN A 124 7.00 -6.32 -23.79
CA ASN A 124 8.40 -6.37 -24.21
C ASN A 124 9.28 -7.16 -23.22
N ALA A 125 8.76 -7.52 -22.05
CA ALA A 125 9.44 -8.34 -21.05
C ALA A 125 9.50 -9.80 -21.52
N VAL A 126 10.53 -10.12 -22.31
CA VAL A 126 10.82 -11.48 -22.80
C VAL A 126 12.05 -12.06 -22.11
N GLN A 127 12.01 -13.37 -21.86
CA GLN A 127 13.12 -14.17 -21.38
C GLN A 127 13.56 -15.12 -22.49
N ALA A 128 14.87 -15.20 -22.69
CA ALA A 128 15.48 -16.22 -23.52
C ALA A 128 15.54 -17.51 -22.70
N GLN A 129 14.71 -18.49 -23.06
CA GLN A 129 14.72 -19.81 -22.49
C GLN A 129 15.47 -20.75 -23.43
N TYR A 130 16.44 -21.45 -22.87
CA TYR A 130 17.24 -22.41 -23.62
C TYR A 130 16.70 -23.82 -23.43
N ASP A 131 16.45 -24.55 -24.50
CA ASP A 131 16.11 -25.96 -24.39
C ASP A 131 17.39 -26.76 -24.07
N PRO A 132 17.44 -27.48 -22.93
CA PRO A 132 18.62 -28.22 -22.50
C PRO A 132 19.01 -29.35 -23.46
N LYS A 133 18.13 -29.78 -24.37
CA LYS A 133 18.39 -30.88 -25.32
C LYS A 133 18.82 -30.38 -26.70
N THR A 134 18.12 -29.40 -27.26
CA THR A 134 18.36 -28.94 -28.64
C THR A 134 19.31 -27.76 -28.71
N MET A 135 19.66 -27.17 -27.57
CA MET A 135 20.51 -25.98 -27.53
C MET A 135 19.91 -24.77 -28.28
N GLU A 136 18.58 -24.75 -28.43
CA GLU A 136 17.86 -23.69 -29.15
C GLU A 136 17.33 -22.62 -28.17
N GLU A 137 17.42 -21.36 -28.58
CA GLU A 137 16.90 -20.21 -27.83
C GLU A 137 15.43 -19.96 -28.21
N THR A 138 14.52 -20.13 -27.25
CA THR A 138 13.12 -19.75 -27.38
C THR A 138 12.85 -18.49 -26.58
N LYS A 139 12.26 -17.48 -27.21
CA LYS A 139 11.83 -16.25 -26.52
C LYS A 139 10.45 -16.45 -25.95
N VAL A 140 10.35 -16.52 -24.63
CA VAL A 140 9.08 -16.64 -23.89
C VAL A 140 8.79 -15.34 -23.16
N MET A 141 7.51 -15.01 -22.94
CA MET A 141 7.17 -13.86 -22.11
C MET A 141 7.55 -14.13 -20.66
N ALA A 142 8.31 -13.21 -20.06
CA ALA A 142 8.75 -13.29 -18.67
C ALA A 142 7.56 -13.31 -17.69
N TYR A 143 6.55 -12.50 -18.01
CA TYR A 143 5.37 -12.29 -17.18
C TYR A 143 4.13 -12.40 -18.05
N PRO A 144 3.59 -13.61 -18.27
CA PRO A 144 2.34 -13.78 -19.02
C PRO A 144 1.20 -13.04 -18.30
N PHE A 145 0.48 -12.21 -19.04
CA PHE A 145 -0.61 -11.38 -18.51
C PHE A 145 -1.79 -11.32 -19.48
N GLN A 146 -2.97 -11.02 -18.95
CA GLN A 146 -4.21 -10.83 -19.70
C GLN A 146 -4.76 -9.42 -19.46
N VAL A 147 -5.22 -8.76 -20.52
CA VAL A 147 -5.89 -7.46 -20.44
C VAL A 147 -7.41 -7.69 -20.38
N LEU A 148 -8.06 -7.18 -19.35
CA LEU A 148 -9.51 -7.30 -19.14
C LEU A 148 -10.30 -6.16 -19.78
N GLY A 149 -9.68 -5.00 -19.98
CA GLY A 149 -10.31 -3.82 -20.58
C GLY A 149 -9.69 -2.50 -20.11
N GLU A 150 -10.21 -1.39 -20.64
CA GLU A 150 -9.90 -0.03 -20.17
C GLU A 150 -10.57 0.19 -18.80
N ALA A 151 -9.85 0.82 -17.87
CA ALA A 151 -10.25 1.02 -16.47
C ALA A 151 -10.98 2.34 -16.25
#